data_AF-A0A7Y5CPC7-F1
#
_entry.id   AF-A0A7Y5CPC7-F1
#
_cell.length_a   1.000
_cell.length_b   1.000
_cell.length_c   1.000
_cell.angle_alpha   90.00
_cell.angle_beta   90.00
_cell.angle_gamma   90.00
#
_symmetry.space_group_name_H-M   'P 1'
#
loop_
_entity.id
_entity.type
_entity.pdbx_description
1 polymer ?
#
loop_
_entity_poly.entity_id
_entity_poly.type
_entity_poly.pdbx_seq_one_letter_code
_entity_poly.pdbx_strand_id
1 'polypeptide(L)'
;MLCTEIKEHLLDYLDSELPATLQQEVEQHLRGCLDCRSELESYRTTALLLQLRAVPEPPAEYWEQTWDRIHACAQARVLPLRAEADQPAPVWQRLVQVTWRPLLIAAASLLIVALGLTALQQFNRDHQPPELWSEQHLAPVREFKIQPVSHAVYDEDMPAELRRQIELMSISRGTMGSVDPISKSAMMVTLEGTRR
;
A
#
# COMPACT_ATOMS: atom_id res chain seq x y z
N MET A 1 -3.99 6.53 12.58
CA MET A 1 -2.71 6.84 13.24
C MET A 1 -2.94 7.33 14.65
N LEU A 2 -2.03 6.95 15.55
CA LEU A 2 -1.98 7.40 16.93
C LEU A 2 -1.29 8.78 17.02
N CYS A 3 -1.57 9.55 18.06
CA CYS A 3 -0.95 10.87 18.24
C CYS A 3 0.58 10.80 18.30
N THR A 4 1.13 9.74 18.89
CA THR A 4 2.59 9.54 18.98
C THR A 4 3.24 9.44 17.60
N GLU A 5 2.65 8.66 16.70
CA GLU A 5 3.14 8.48 15.32
C GLU A 5 3.06 9.79 14.54
N ILE A 6 1.97 10.54 14.71
CA ILE A 6 1.77 11.82 14.03
C ILE A 6 2.82 12.84 14.47
N LYS A 7 3.13 12.91 15.77
CA LYS A 7 4.12 13.84 16.32
C LYS A 7 5.50 13.66 15.71
N GLU A 8 5.90 12.43 15.40
CA GLU A 8 7.17 12.12 14.74
C GLU A 8 7.23 12.67 13.32
N HIS A 9 6.08 12.85 12.65
CA HIS A 9 5.98 13.33 11.28
C HIS A 9 5.62 14.82 11.15
N LEU A 10 5.39 15.54 12.25
CA LEU A 10 4.93 16.94 12.19
C LEU A 10 5.98 17.90 11.60
N LEU A 11 7.28 17.65 11.83
CA LEU A 11 8.36 18.46 11.27
C LEU A 11 8.52 18.20 9.76
N ASP A 12 8.59 16.94 9.37
CA ASP A 12 8.63 16.57 7.94
C ASP A 12 7.39 17.07 7.18
N TYR A 13 6.22 17.10 7.84
CA TYR A 13 5.00 17.69 7.31
C TYR A 13 5.14 19.21 7.12
N LEU A 14 5.75 19.91 8.09
CA LEU A 14 6.01 21.36 8.01
C LEU A 14 6.93 21.69 6.83
N ASP A 15 7.96 20.88 6.63
CA ASP A 15 8.98 21.06 5.58
C ASP A 15 8.54 20.50 4.21
N SER A 16 7.34 19.91 4.12
CA SER A 16 6.78 19.29 2.90
C SER A 16 7.63 18.12 2.36
N GLU A 17 8.28 17.36 3.24
CA GLU A 17 9.13 16.22 2.89
C GLU A 17 8.40 14.87 2.95
N LEU A 18 7.15 14.87 3.40
CA LEU A 18 6.36 13.64 3.51
C LEU A 18 5.84 13.13 2.16
N PRO A 19 5.78 11.79 1.96
CA PRO A 19 5.09 11.22 0.81
C PRO A 19 3.59 11.48 0.88
N ALA A 20 2.94 11.63 -0.28
CA ALA A 20 1.55 12.07 -0.40
C ALA A 20 0.55 11.23 0.41
N THR A 21 0.78 9.92 0.53
CA THR A 21 -0.09 9.03 1.34
C THR A 21 -0.04 9.38 2.82
N LEU A 22 1.17 9.60 3.36
CA LEU A 22 1.37 9.95 4.77
C LEU A 22 0.88 11.37 5.06
N GLN A 23 1.05 12.28 4.11
CA GLN A 23 0.53 13.65 4.21
C GLN A 23 -1.00 13.66 4.42
N GLN A 24 -1.73 12.83 3.67
CA GLN A 24 -3.19 12.70 3.82
C GLN A 24 -3.59 12.15 5.19
N GLU A 25 -2.86 11.14 5.70
CA GLU A 25 -3.11 10.57 7.03
C GLU A 25 -2.86 11.60 8.14
N VAL A 26 -1.78 12.38 8.03
CA VAL A 26 -1.47 13.48 8.94
C VAL A 26 -2.55 14.55 8.91
N GLU A 27 -2.97 14.98 7.73
CA GLU A 27 -4.06 15.97 7.58
C GLU A 27 -5.38 15.47 8.18
N GLN A 28 -5.72 14.20 7.94
CA GLN A 28 -6.93 13.61 8.50
C GLN A 28 -6.88 13.61 10.03
N HIS A 29 -5.74 13.26 10.63
CA HIS A 29 -5.56 13.30 12.07
C HIS A 29 -5.63 14.74 12.62
N LEU A 30 -4.97 15.69 11.96
CA LEU A 30 -4.98 17.10 12.35
C LEU A 30 -6.39 17.72 12.28
N ARG A 31 -7.31 17.22 11.45
CA ARG A 31 -8.72 17.66 11.48
C ARG A 31 -9.44 17.22 12.76
N GLY A 32 -9.09 16.05 13.32
CA GLY A 32 -9.75 15.47 14.49
C GLY A 32 -9.08 15.77 15.84
N CYS A 33 -7.76 16.01 15.86
CA CYS A 33 -6.98 16.09 17.10
C CYS A 33 -6.53 17.51 17.42
N LEU A 34 -6.95 18.04 18.57
CA LEU A 34 -6.62 19.40 19.00
C LEU A 34 -5.18 19.51 19.52
N ASP A 35 -4.68 18.46 20.19
CA ASP A 35 -3.33 18.44 20.75
C ASP A 35 -2.26 18.48 19.65
N CYS A 36 -2.39 17.62 18.63
CA CYS A 36 -1.45 17.60 17.50
C CYS A 36 -1.49 18.91 16.69
N ARG A 37 -2.65 19.57 16.58
CA ARG A 37 -2.73 20.92 15.99
C ARG A 37 -1.97 21.95 16.81
N SER A 38 -2.15 21.94 18.13
CA SER A 38 -1.45 22.87 19.03
C SER A 38 0.07 22.70 18.94
N GLU A 39 0.55 21.47 18.79
CA GLU A 39 1.96 21.18 18.66
C GLU A 39 2.53 21.65 17.32
N LEU A 40 1.80 21.42 16.22
CA LEU A 40 2.16 21.94 14.91
C LEU A 40 2.23 23.49 14.90
N GLU A 41 1.30 24.16 15.57
CA GLU A 41 1.33 25.63 15.72
C GLU A 41 2.53 26.11 16.55
N SER A 42 2.94 25.34 17.56
CA SER A 42 4.17 25.63 18.32
C SER A 42 5.42 25.60 17.42
N TYR A 43 5.52 24.60 16.53
CA TYR A 43 6.60 24.53 15.55
C TYR A 43 6.59 25.71 14.57
N ARG A 44 5.42 26.05 14.03
CA ARG A 44 5.25 27.23 13.16
C ARG A 44 5.68 28.52 13.84
N THR A 45 5.25 28.71 15.09
CA THR A 45 5.60 29.89 15.89
C THR A 45 7.11 29.96 16.10
N THR A 46 7.74 28.83 16.44
CA THR A 46 9.20 28.75 16.64
C THR A 46 9.95 29.09 15.35
N ALA A 47 9.53 28.53 14.21
CA ALA A 47 10.12 28.82 12.91
C ALA A 47 10.02 30.32 12.55
N LEU A 48 8.86 30.92 12.80
CA LEU A 48 8.65 32.36 12.57
C LEU A 48 9.55 33.22 13.45
N LEU A 49 9.69 32.88 14.74
CA LEU A 49 10.59 33.59 15.66
C LEU A 49 12.07 33.51 15.21
N LEU A 50 12.49 32.37 14.67
CA LEU A 50 13.84 32.22 14.11
C LEU A 50 14.03 33.07 12.86
N GLN A 51 13.03 33.17 12.00
CA GLN A 51 13.08 34.00 10.77
C GLN A 51 13.13 35.50 11.06
N LEU A 52 12.54 35.96 12.17
CA LEU A 52 12.58 37.38 12.56
C LEU A 52 13.99 37.88 12.89
N ARG A 53 14.95 36.98 13.10
CA ARG A 53 16.34 37.35 13.34
C ARG A 53 17.05 37.52 11.99
N ALA A 54 17.34 38.76 11.63
CA ALA A 54 18.23 39.05 10.51
C ALA A 54 19.62 38.44 10.78
N VAL A 55 19.95 37.40 10.04
CA VAL A 55 21.33 36.92 9.94
C VAL A 55 22.02 37.82 8.93
N PRO A 56 23.09 38.54 9.30
CA PRO A 56 23.81 39.36 8.35
C PRO A 56 24.39 38.48 7.24
N GLU A 57 24.19 38.86 5.99
CA GLU A 57 24.81 38.19 4.85
C GLU A 57 26.34 38.27 5.01
N PRO A 58 27.06 37.13 5.00
CA PRO A 58 28.51 37.15 5.06
C PRO A 58 29.10 37.91 3.88
N PRO A 59 30.26 38.58 4.05
CA PRO A 59 30.95 39.22 2.93
C PRO A 59 31.37 38.16 1.89
N ALA A 60 31.44 38.53 0.61
CA ALA A 60 31.78 37.59 -0.47
C ALA A 60 33.10 36.83 -0.22
N GLU A 61 34.09 37.50 0.37
CA GLU A 61 35.39 36.91 0.73
C GLU A 61 35.25 35.73 1.70
N TYR A 62 34.26 35.76 2.61
CA TYR A 62 34.00 34.65 3.52
C TYR A 62 33.60 33.37 2.75
N TRP A 63 32.79 33.52 1.70
CA TRP A 63 32.35 32.39 0.88
C TRP A 63 33.48 31.81 0.03
N GLU A 64 34.33 32.65 -0.54
CA GLU A 64 35.52 32.21 -1.30
C GLU A 64 36.46 31.38 -0.42
N GLN A 65 36.83 31.90 0.76
CA GLN A 65 37.69 31.19 1.70
C GLN A 65 37.06 29.89 2.22
N THR A 66 35.74 29.89 2.44
CA THR A 66 35.02 28.72 2.92
C THR A 66 34.96 27.63 1.84
N TRP A 67 34.70 28.00 0.58
CA TRP A 67 34.67 27.05 -0.52
C TRP A 67 36.03 26.40 -0.76
N ASP A 68 37.12 27.15 -0.72
CA ASP A 68 38.47 26.61 -0.85
C ASP A 68 38.76 25.55 0.22
N ARG A 69 38.35 25.81 1.46
CA ARG A 69 38.50 24.86 2.58
C ARG A 69 37.64 23.62 2.40
N ILE A 70 36.38 23.78 1.96
CA ILE A 70 35.50 22.64 1.67
C ILE A 70 36.08 21.79 0.55
N HIS A 71 36.56 22.40 -0.54
CA HIS A 71 37.18 21.68 -1.66
C HIS A 71 38.46 20.94 -1.24
N ALA A 72 39.33 21.60 -0.47
CA ALA A 72 40.55 20.98 0.04
C ALA A 72 40.22 19.77 0.95
N CYS A 73 39.21 19.89 1.81
CA CYS A 73 38.78 18.79 2.68
C CYS A 73 38.04 17.68 1.93
N ALA A 74 37.19 18.02 0.95
CA ALA A 74 36.45 17.04 0.15
C ALA A 74 37.38 16.21 -0.76
N GLN A 75 38.42 16.84 -1.32
CA GLN A 75 39.44 16.15 -2.10
C GLN A 75 40.36 15.30 -1.21
N ALA A 76 40.70 15.77 0.00
CA ALA A 76 41.46 14.97 0.97
C ALA A 76 40.63 13.81 1.56
N ARG A 77 39.30 13.94 1.60
CA ARG A 77 38.32 12.92 2.00
C ARG A 77 37.55 12.38 0.80
N VAL A 78 38.21 12.12 -0.33
CA VAL A 78 37.74 11.04 -1.19
C VAL A 78 37.88 9.79 -0.33
N LEU A 79 36.83 9.49 0.44
CA LEU A 79 36.63 8.20 1.06
C LEU A 79 36.96 7.23 -0.06
N PRO A 80 37.99 6.38 0.06
CA PRO A 80 38.06 5.26 -0.84
C PRO A 80 36.71 4.58 -0.61
N LEU A 81 35.81 4.67 -1.59
CA LEU A 81 34.79 3.66 -1.78
C LEU A 81 35.61 2.40 -1.76
N ARG A 82 35.62 1.73 -0.60
CA ARG A 82 36.47 0.60 -0.32
C ARG A 82 36.18 -0.33 -1.49
N ALA A 83 37.14 -0.43 -2.41
CA ALA A 83 37.07 -1.36 -3.50
C ALA A 83 37.24 -2.72 -2.84
N GLU A 84 36.18 -3.22 -2.21
CA GLU A 84 36.11 -4.57 -1.64
C GLU A 84 36.16 -5.62 -2.76
N ALA A 85 36.26 -5.20 -4.02
CA ALA A 85 36.19 -6.04 -5.20
C ALA A 85 37.55 -6.42 -5.80
N ASP A 86 38.68 -6.30 -5.09
CA ASP A 86 39.97 -6.73 -5.65
C ASP A 86 40.92 -7.44 -4.67
N GLN A 87 40.36 -8.24 -3.76
CA GLN A 87 41.14 -9.35 -3.23
C GLN A 87 41.08 -10.50 -4.25
N PRO A 88 42.21 -10.93 -4.85
CA PRO A 88 42.20 -12.05 -5.76
C PRO A 88 41.75 -13.29 -4.99
N ALA A 89 40.53 -13.74 -5.24
CA ALA A 89 40.01 -14.96 -4.64
C ALA A 89 41.00 -16.11 -4.92
N PRO A 90 41.33 -16.93 -3.92
CA PRO A 90 42.34 -17.96 -4.06
C PRO A 90 41.92 -18.97 -5.15
N VAL A 91 42.89 -19.39 -5.97
CA VAL A 91 42.66 -20.14 -7.23
C VAL A 91 41.82 -21.42 -7.03
N TRP A 92 41.91 -22.06 -5.87
CA TRP A 92 41.11 -23.24 -5.54
C TRP A 92 39.60 -22.96 -5.45
N GLN A 93 39.18 -21.77 -4.98
CA GLN A 93 37.77 -21.37 -4.96
C GLN A 93 37.22 -21.21 -6.38
N ARG A 94 38.01 -20.69 -7.33
CA ARG A 94 37.61 -20.60 -8.74
C ARG A 94 37.44 -21.99 -9.37
N LEU A 95 38.32 -22.94 -9.05
CA LEU A 95 38.24 -24.30 -9.60
C LEU A 95 37.03 -25.08 -9.08
N VAL A 96 36.73 -24.97 -7.78
CA VAL A 96 35.56 -25.62 -7.14
C VAL A 96 34.25 -25.01 -7.63
N GLN A 97 34.18 -23.69 -7.81
CA GLN A 97 32.98 -23.02 -8.30
C GLN A 97 32.66 -23.33 -9.77
N VAL A 98 33.64 -23.57 -10.63
CA VAL A 98 33.39 -23.84 -12.06
C VAL A 98 32.96 -25.29 -12.30
N THR A 99 33.52 -26.25 -11.57
CA THR A 99 33.30 -27.68 -11.85
C THR A 99 32.14 -28.29 -11.08
N TRP A 100 31.82 -27.82 -9.87
CA TRP A 100 30.81 -28.45 -9.00
C TRP A 100 29.47 -27.70 -8.97
N ARG A 101 29.43 -26.40 -9.35
CA ARG A 101 28.18 -25.64 -9.42
C ARG A 101 27.11 -26.22 -10.34
N PRO A 102 27.38 -26.66 -11.59
CA PRO A 102 26.33 -27.20 -12.44
C PRO A 102 25.77 -28.52 -11.88
N LEU A 103 26.62 -29.33 -11.23
CA LEU A 103 26.24 -30.58 -10.56
C LEU A 103 25.34 -30.33 -9.34
N LEU A 104 25.68 -29.34 -8.51
CA LEU A 104 24.87 -28.99 -7.34
C LEU A 104 23.52 -28.36 -7.72
N ILE A 105 23.48 -27.54 -8.78
CA ILE A 105 22.22 -26.95 -9.29
C ILE A 105 21.30 -28.05 -9.83
N ALA A 106 21.84 -29.00 -10.60
CA ALA A 106 21.07 -30.13 -11.12
C ALA A 106 20.54 -31.05 -10.01
N ALA A 107 21.33 -31.29 -8.96
CA ALA A 107 20.88 -32.08 -7.81
C ALA A 107 19.79 -31.36 -7.00
N ALA A 108 19.93 -30.04 -6.79
CA ALA A 108 18.95 -29.24 -6.07
C ALA A 108 17.63 -29.12 -6.84
N SER A 109 17.66 -28.97 -8.17
CA SER A 109 16.43 -28.92 -8.97
C SER A 109 15.69 -30.25 -8.96
N LEU A 110 16.39 -31.39 -9.04
CA LEU A 110 15.79 -32.71 -8.90
C LEU A 110 15.14 -32.92 -7.53
N LEU A 111 15.78 -32.45 -6.45
CA LEU A 111 15.19 -32.51 -5.10
C LEU A 111 13.94 -31.65 -4.97
N ILE A 112 13.95 -30.42 -5.50
CA ILE A 112 12.78 -29.53 -5.48
C ILE A 112 11.63 -30.12 -6.28
N VAL A 113 11.91 -30.69 -7.46
CA VAL A 113 10.88 -31.35 -8.28
C VAL A 113 10.33 -32.59 -7.58
N ALA A 114 11.18 -33.42 -6.95
CA ALA A 114 10.73 -34.57 -6.19
C ALA A 114 9.86 -34.16 -5.00
N LEU A 115 10.27 -33.13 -4.23
CA LEU A 115 9.51 -32.56 -3.12
C LEU A 115 8.18 -31.92 -3.58
N GLY A 116 8.19 -31.25 -4.73
CA GLY A 116 6.98 -30.67 -5.32
C GLY A 116 6.00 -31.74 -5.75
N LEU A 117 6.48 -32.80 -6.41
CA LEU A 117 5.64 -33.93 -6.84
C LEU A 117 5.06 -34.69 -5.65
N THR A 118 5.84 -34.92 -4.59
CA THR A 118 5.32 -35.59 -3.38
C THR A 118 4.30 -34.72 -2.65
N ALA A 119 4.53 -33.40 -2.54
CA ALA A 119 3.56 -32.48 -1.95
C ALA A 119 2.25 -32.40 -2.77
N LEU A 120 2.33 -32.38 -4.10
CA LEU A 120 1.16 -32.43 -5.00
C LEU A 120 0.38 -33.72 -4.86
N GLN A 121 1.07 -34.87 -4.77
CA GLN A 121 0.41 -36.16 -4.55
C GLN A 121 -0.28 -36.22 -3.18
N GLN A 122 0.37 -35.71 -2.15
CA GLN A 122 -0.18 -35.63 -0.79
C GLN A 122 -1.45 -34.76 -0.79
N PHE A 123 -1.38 -33.56 -1.38
CA PHE A 123 -2.49 -32.63 -1.48
C PHE A 123 -3.67 -33.21 -2.28
N ASN A 124 -3.40 -33.85 -3.41
CA ASN A 124 -4.44 -34.50 -4.21
C ASN A 124 -5.11 -35.66 -3.46
N ARG A 125 -4.37 -36.37 -2.60
CA ARG A 125 -4.91 -37.43 -1.76
C ARG A 125 -5.77 -36.89 -0.61
N ASP A 126 -5.35 -35.78 -0.01
CA ASP A 126 -6.09 -35.11 1.07
C ASP A 126 -7.30 -34.31 0.55
N HIS A 127 -7.31 -33.95 -0.74
CA HIS A 127 -8.42 -33.25 -1.40
C HIS A 127 -9.27 -34.13 -2.30
N GLN A 128 -9.07 -35.45 -2.28
CA GLN A 128 -10.06 -36.35 -2.85
C GLN A 128 -11.34 -36.19 -2.01
N PRO A 129 -12.41 -35.56 -2.55
CA PRO A 129 -13.60 -35.32 -1.78
C PRO A 129 -14.16 -36.69 -1.34
N PRO A 130 -14.66 -36.81 -0.10
CA PRO A 130 -15.29 -38.06 0.33
C PRO A 130 -16.39 -38.42 -0.69
N GLU A 131 -16.48 -39.70 -1.03
CA GLU A 131 -17.45 -40.35 -1.96
C GLU A 131 -18.94 -40.17 -1.54
N LEU A 132 -19.28 -39.12 -0.79
CA LEU A 132 -20.62 -38.83 -0.28
C LEU A 132 -21.48 -37.99 -1.25
N TRP A 133 -20.96 -37.63 -2.42
CA TRP A 133 -21.72 -36.95 -3.49
C TRP A 133 -22.12 -37.92 -4.61
N SER A 134 -22.50 -39.15 -4.26
CA SER A 134 -23.36 -39.95 -5.13
C SER A 134 -24.74 -39.30 -5.15
N GLU A 135 -25.16 -38.79 -6.32
CA GLU A 135 -26.47 -38.14 -6.53
C GLU A 135 -27.69 -39.00 -6.16
N GLN A 136 -27.49 -40.27 -5.80
CA GLN A 136 -28.58 -41.21 -5.49
C GLN A 136 -29.29 -40.94 -4.15
N HIS A 137 -28.79 -40.04 -3.28
CA HIS A 137 -29.32 -39.84 -1.92
C HIS A 137 -29.86 -38.43 -1.60
N LEU A 138 -30.04 -37.55 -2.59
CA LEU A 138 -30.68 -36.26 -2.34
C LEU A 138 -32.20 -36.41 -2.29
N ALA A 139 -32.78 -36.17 -1.11
CA ALA A 139 -34.23 -36.04 -0.96
C ALA A 139 -34.76 -34.90 -1.86
N PRO A 140 -35.95 -35.02 -2.47
CA PRO A 140 -36.46 -34.01 -3.38
C PRO A 140 -36.56 -32.66 -2.65
N VAL A 141 -35.83 -31.67 -3.16
CA VAL A 141 -35.84 -30.30 -2.65
C VAL A 141 -37.28 -29.79 -2.74
N ARG A 142 -37.90 -29.51 -1.59
CA ARG A 142 -39.21 -28.87 -1.55
C ARG A 142 -39.09 -27.49 -2.20
N GLU A 143 -39.87 -27.30 -3.25
CA GLU A 143 -40.00 -26.05 -3.98
C GLU A 143 -40.39 -24.92 -3.02
N PHE A 144 -39.42 -24.08 -2.64
CA PHE A 144 -39.66 -22.98 -1.72
C PHE A 144 -40.26 -21.81 -2.52
N LYS A 145 -41.59 -21.71 -2.52
CA LYS A 145 -42.29 -20.56 -3.12
C LYS A 145 -42.02 -19.32 -2.29
N ILE A 146 -41.10 -18.48 -2.77
CA ILE A 146 -40.87 -17.13 -2.24
C ILE A 146 -42.09 -16.29 -2.61
N GLN A 147 -42.89 -15.89 -1.62
CA GLN A 147 -43.91 -14.86 -1.82
C GLN A 147 -43.25 -13.47 -1.73
N PRO A 148 -43.37 -12.62 -2.76
CA PRO A 148 -42.86 -11.26 -2.69
C PRO A 148 -43.73 -10.45 -1.71
N VAL A 149 -43.19 -10.16 -0.54
CA VAL A 149 -43.81 -9.23 0.42
C VAL A 149 -43.60 -7.81 -0.12
N SER A 150 -44.65 -7.23 -0.71
CA SER A 150 -44.69 -5.82 -1.11
C SER A 150 -45.39 -5.00 -0.02
N HIS A 151 -44.72 -4.79 1.11
CA HIS A 151 -45.16 -3.73 2.02
C HIS A 151 -44.58 -2.40 1.56
N ALA A 152 -45.46 -1.53 1.08
CA ALA A 152 -45.14 -0.11 0.89
C ALA A 152 -44.93 0.51 2.27
N VAL A 153 -43.67 0.71 2.63
CA VAL A 153 -43.27 1.46 3.83
C VAL A 153 -43.51 2.94 3.52
N TYR A 154 -44.72 3.43 3.77
CA TYR A 154 -45.01 4.85 3.93
C TYR A 154 -45.67 5.02 5.28
N ASP A 155 -44.83 5.26 6.29
CA ASP A 155 -45.26 5.57 7.65
C ASP A 155 -45.88 6.97 7.69
N GLU A 156 -47.02 7.12 8.36
CA GLU A 156 -47.75 8.40 8.44
C GLU A 156 -47.02 9.46 9.27
N ASP A 157 -46.01 9.07 10.06
CA ASP A 157 -45.24 9.94 10.97
C ASP A 157 -43.97 10.57 10.35
N MET A 158 -43.87 10.55 9.02
CA MET A 158 -42.73 11.10 8.28
C MET A 158 -42.66 12.63 8.39
N PRO A 159 -41.57 13.23 8.92
CA PRO A 159 -41.40 14.68 8.97
C PRO A 159 -41.50 15.30 7.57
N ALA A 160 -42.23 16.41 7.44
CA ALA A 160 -42.48 17.06 6.15
C ALA A 160 -41.20 17.36 5.34
N GLU A 161 -40.10 17.62 6.04
CA GLU A 161 -38.78 17.89 5.43
C GLU A 161 -38.21 16.65 4.74
N LEU A 162 -38.33 15.47 5.37
CA LEU A 162 -37.84 14.22 4.79
C LEU A 162 -38.72 13.81 3.59
N ARG A 163 -40.02 14.17 3.62
CA ARG A 163 -40.94 13.92 2.49
C ARG A 163 -40.52 14.69 1.24
N ARG A 164 -40.13 15.96 1.41
CA ARG A 164 -39.59 16.78 0.31
C ARG A 164 -38.28 16.24 -0.25
N GLN A 165 -37.37 15.76 0.61
CA GLN A 165 -36.11 15.19 0.15
C GLN A 165 -36.31 13.90 -0.67
N ILE A 166 -37.23 13.02 -0.26
CA ILE A 166 -37.53 11.78 -0.99
C ILE A 166 -38.19 12.10 -2.34
N GLU A 167 -39.12 13.07 -2.40
CA GLU A 167 -39.69 13.54 -3.67
C GLU A 167 -38.64 14.14 -4.60
N LEU A 168 -37.71 14.95 -4.08
CA LEU A 168 -36.62 15.50 -4.88
C LEU A 168 -35.70 14.38 -5.43
N MET A 169 -35.46 13.32 -4.66
CA MET A 169 -34.67 12.17 -5.10
C MET A 169 -35.42 11.24 -6.06
N SER A 170 -36.75 11.20 -6.04
CA SER A 170 -37.54 10.40 -7.00
C SER A 170 -37.70 11.11 -8.34
N ILE A 171 -37.77 12.45 -8.35
CA ILE A 171 -37.80 13.26 -9.57
C ILE A 171 -36.50 13.12 -10.38
N SER A 172 -35.34 13.00 -9.74
CA SER A 172 -34.07 12.76 -10.44
C SER A 172 -33.92 11.33 -10.98
N ARG A 173 -34.73 10.36 -10.50
CA ARG A 173 -34.77 9.00 -11.06
C ARG A 173 -35.65 8.87 -12.31
N GLY A 174 -36.48 9.88 -12.62
CA GLY A 174 -37.34 9.87 -13.80
C GLY A 174 -36.62 10.06 -15.14
N THR A 175 -35.35 10.48 -15.14
CA THR A 175 -34.60 10.82 -16.37
C THR A 175 -33.38 9.93 -16.65
N MET A 176 -33.10 8.92 -15.83
CA MET A 176 -32.11 7.89 -16.13
C MET A 176 -32.70 6.52 -15.81
N GLY A 177 -32.79 5.68 -16.85
CA GLY A 177 -33.30 4.32 -16.75
C GLY A 177 -32.65 3.53 -15.61
N SER A 178 -33.39 2.57 -15.08
CA SER A 178 -32.96 1.66 -14.03
C SER A 178 -31.57 1.08 -14.32
N VAL A 179 -30.58 1.55 -13.58
CA VAL A 179 -29.27 0.89 -13.49
C VAL A 179 -29.10 0.52 -12.02
N ASP A 180 -29.28 -0.77 -11.73
CA ASP A 180 -29.02 -1.35 -10.43
C ASP A 180 -27.53 -1.17 -10.06
N PRO A 181 -27.19 -0.65 -8.86
CA PRO A 181 -25.81 -0.41 -8.46
C PRO A 181 -25.01 -1.68 -8.12
N ILE A 182 -25.62 -2.87 -8.22
CA ILE A 182 -24.99 -4.15 -7.83
C ILE A 182 -24.25 -4.83 -8.99
N SER A 183 -24.47 -4.43 -10.25
CA SER A 183 -23.89 -5.14 -11.41
C SER A 183 -22.45 -4.74 -11.78
N LYS A 184 -21.86 -3.70 -11.16
CA LYS A 184 -20.53 -3.19 -11.56
C LYS A 184 -19.33 -3.92 -10.95
N SER A 185 -19.51 -4.70 -9.89
CA SER A 185 -18.42 -5.48 -9.27
C SER A 185 -18.17 -6.84 -9.95
N ALA A 186 -19.00 -7.25 -10.92
CA ALA A 186 -18.86 -8.53 -11.62
C ALA A 186 -18.17 -8.44 -13.00
N MET A 187 -17.83 -7.24 -13.48
CA MET A 187 -17.22 -7.02 -14.81
C MET A 187 -15.89 -6.28 -14.68
N MET A 188 -14.94 -6.83 -13.92
CA MET A 188 -13.54 -6.37 -14.00
C MET A 188 -12.53 -7.45 -13.61
N VAL A 189 -12.77 -8.70 -14.01
CA VAL A 189 -11.73 -9.75 -14.02
C VAL A 189 -11.94 -10.59 -15.27
N THR A 190 -10.85 -10.89 -15.97
CA THR A 190 -10.72 -11.63 -17.25
C THR A 190 -10.95 -10.80 -18.52
N LEU A 191 -9.84 -10.32 -19.08
CA LEU A 191 -9.48 -10.49 -20.49
C LEU A 191 -8.04 -9.98 -20.66
N GLU A 192 -7.05 -10.80 -20.30
CA GLU A 192 -5.73 -10.69 -20.92
C GLU A 192 -5.03 -12.05 -20.85
N GLY A 193 -5.16 -12.78 -21.96
CA GLY A 193 -4.57 -14.07 -22.18
C GLY A 193 -4.76 -14.50 -23.63
N THR A 194 -3.68 -14.42 -24.40
CA THR A 194 -3.41 -15.14 -25.66
C THR A 194 -4.03 -14.64 -26.98
N ARG A 195 -3.22 -13.94 -27.80
CA ARG A 195 -2.83 -14.43 -29.14
C ARG A 195 -1.81 -13.53 -29.87
N ARG A 196 -0.72 -14.21 -30.27
CA ARG A 196 0.31 -13.92 -31.29
C ARG A 196 1.56 -13.17 -30.83
#